data_AF-A0A5E4QI46-F1
#
_entry.id   AF-A0A5E4QI46-F1
#
_cell.length_a   1.000
_cell.length_b   1.000
_cell.length_c   1.000
_cell.angle_alpha   90.00
_cell.angle_beta   90.00
_cell.angle_gamma   90.00
#
_symmetry.space_group_name_H-M   'P 1'
#
loop_
_entity.id
_entity.type
_entity.pdbx_description
1 polymer ?
#
loop_
_entity_poly.entity_id
_entity_poly.type
_entity_poly.pdbx_seq_one_letter_code
_entity_poly.pdbx_strand_id
1 'polypeptide(L)'
;VQNLQPATSYHLRIIAENRLGQSEPSQLVQVTTTEEVPSGPPQEVRVEAKSSTELIVSWDPPIKDLWNGNILGYYVGFQELNNNSSMLSANG
;
A
#
# COMPACT_ATOMS: atom_id res chain seq x y z
N VAL A 1 3.00 17.25 -14.36
CA VAL A 1 1.91 16.59 -13.63
C VAL A 1 2.51 15.98 -12.37
N GLN A 2 1.98 16.26 -11.19
CA GLN A 2 2.50 15.80 -9.90
C GLN A 2 1.38 15.10 -9.14
N ASN A 3 1.72 14.28 -8.14
CA ASN A 3 0.78 13.55 -7.27
C ASN A 3 -0.16 12.60 -8.02
N LEU A 4 0.39 11.83 -8.96
CA LEU A 4 -0.33 10.73 -9.60
C LEU A 4 -0.33 9.51 -8.68
N GLN A 5 -1.40 8.72 -8.75
CA GLN A 5 -1.48 7.47 -8.02
C GLN A 5 -0.48 6.46 -8.61
N PRO A 6 0.28 5.72 -7.79
CA PRO A 6 1.14 4.65 -8.26
C PRO A 6 0.35 3.57 -9.00
N ALA A 7 1.02 2.79 -9.86
CA ALA A 7 0.45 1.66 -10.60
C ALA A 7 -0.91 1.96 -11.30
N THR A 8 -1.12 3.20 -11.76
CA THR A 8 -2.41 3.68 -12.28
C THR A 8 -2.26 4.13 -13.72
N SER A 9 -3.16 3.68 -14.60
CA SER A 9 -3.21 4.13 -15.98
C SER A 9 -3.95 5.47 -16.13
N TYR A 10 -3.29 6.42 -16.75
CA TYR A 10 -3.82 7.73 -17.11
C TYR A 10 -3.92 7.87 -18.63
N HIS A 11 -4.95 8.59 -19.08
CA HIS A 11 -5.13 8.96 -20.48
C HIS A 11 -4.84 10.45 -20.66
N LEU A 12 -4.00 10.77 -21.64
CA LEU A 12 -3.49 12.11 -21.89
C LEU A 12 -3.76 12.51 -23.34
N ARG A 13 -4.15 13.76 -23.56
CA ARG A 13 -4.20 14.40 -24.88
C ARG A 13 -3.87 15.88 -24.74
N ILE A 14 -3.39 16.49 -25.82
CA ILE A 14 -2.96 17.89 -25.85
C ILE A 14 -3.86 18.66 -26.81
N ILE A 15 -4.20 19.90 -26.46
CA ILE A 15 -4.88 20.86 -27.33
C ILE A 15 -3.97 22.09 -27.42
N ALA A 16 -3.75 22.61 -28.63
CA ALA A 16 -3.01 23.85 -28.83
C ALA A 16 -3.98 25.04 -28.81
N GLU A 17 -3.59 26.16 -28.20
CA GLU A 17 -4.42 27.36 -28.13
C GLU A 17 -3.62 28.57 -28.66
N ASN A 18 -4.28 29.40 -29.47
CA ASN A 18 -3.75 30.69 -29.91
C ASN A 18 -4.86 31.76 -29.90
N ARG A 19 -4.54 33.00 -30.30
CA ARG A 19 -5.49 34.13 -30.30
C ARG A 19 -6.75 33.94 -31.17
N LEU A 20 -6.77 32.97 -32.07
CA LEU A 20 -7.90 32.64 -32.94
C LEU A 20 -8.74 31.48 -32.41
N GLY A 21 -8.24 30.72 -31.41
CA GLY A 21 -8.96 29.62 -30.78
C GLY A 21 -8.09 28.41 -30.47
N GLN A 22 -8.77 27.30 -30.15
CA GLN A 22 -8.17 26.00 -29.86
C GLN A 22 -8.10 25.11 -31.10
N SER A 23 -7.08 24.26 -31.18
CA SER A 23 -6.97 23.22 -32.19
C SER A 23 -7.89 22.03 -31.87
N GLU A 24 -8.00 21.10 -32.83
CA GLU A 24 -8.46 19.76 -32.51
C GLU A 24 -7.52 19.08 -31.50
N PRO A 25 -8.03 18.20 -30.61
CA PRO A 25 -7.18 17.45 -29.68
C PRO A 25 -6.24 16.48 -30.40
N SER A 26 -5.06 16.25 -29.82
CA SER A 26 -4.16 15.17 -30.25
C SER A 26 -4.80 13.79 -30.06
N GLN A 27 -4.15 12.77 -30.63
CA GLN A 27 -4.45 11.38 -30.28
C GLN A 27 -4.31 11.16 -28.77
N LEU A 28 -5.14 10.26 -28.24
CA LEU A 28 -5.11 9.85 -26.84
C LEU A 28 -3.91 8.93 -26.61
N VAL A 29 -3.11 9.22 -25.59
CA VAL A 29 -1.99 8.38 -25.15
C VAL A 29 -2.31 7.83 -23.77
N GLN A 30 -2.13 6.53 -23.58
CA GLN A 30 -2.23 5.88 -22.27
C GLN A 30 -0.83 5.73 -21.66
N VAL A 31 -0.67 6.14 -20.41
CA VAL A 31 0.58 5.99 -19.64
C VAL A 31 0.24 5.41 -18.27
N THR A 32 0.99 4.41 -17.83
CA THR A 32 0.86 3.85 -16.48
C THR A 32 2.01 4.33 -15.61
N THR A 33 1.70 4.81 -14.40
CA THR A 33 2.70 5.19 -13.41
C THR A 33 3.45 3.97 -12.89
N THR A 34 4.65 4.19 -12.37
CA THR A 34 5.46 3.12 -11.76
C THR A 34 4.79 2.57 -10.51
N GLU A 35 5.12 1.32 -10.16
CA GLU A 35 4.75 0.75 -8.88
C GLU A 35 5.56 1.39 -7.74
N GLU A 36 5.00 1.41 -6.54
CA GLU A 36 5.64 1.83 -5.30
C GLU A 36 5.37 0.82 -4.18
N VAL A 37 6.02 0.99 -3.03
CA VAL A 37 5.77 0.14 -1.87
C VAL A 37 4.31 0.26 -1.41
N PRO A 38 3.66 -0.84 -0.97
CA PRO A 38 2.34 -0.75 -0.36
C PRO A 38 2.36 0.25 0.79
N SER A 39 1.36 1.13 0.82
CA SER A 39 1.24 2.21 1.81
C SER A 39 0.37 1.83 3.01
N GLY A 40 -0.28 0.67 2.95
CA GLY A 40 -1.18 0.16 3.99
C GLY A 40 -0.63 -1.09 4.69
N PRO A 41 -0.96 -1.30 5.97
CA PRO A 41 -0.60 -2.52 6.68
C PRO A 41 -1.48 -3.71 6.24
N PRO A 42 -1.03 -4.96 6.49
CA PRO A 42 -1.92 -6.12 6.48
C PRO A 42 -3.10 -5.91 7.43
N GLN A 43 -4.25 -6.47 7.08
CA GLN A 43 -5.47 -6.38 7.86
C GLN A 43 -5.67 -7.64 8.69
N GLU A 44 -6.47 -7.54 9.75
CA GLU A 44 -6.90 -8.68 10.57
C GLU A 44 -5.78 -9.67 10.96
N VAL A 45 -4.66 -9.14 11.48
CA VAL A 45 -3.56 -10.00 11.95
C VAL A 45 -4.04 -10.87 13.11
N ARG A 46 -3.96 -12.18 12.93
CA ARG A 46 -4.40 -13.21 13.87
C ARG A 46 -3.22 -14.11 14.22
N VAL A 47 -3.18 -14.55 15.47
CA VAL A 47 -2.15 -15.46 15.98
C VAL A 47 -2.82 -16.56 16.79
N GLU A 48 -2.52 -17.81 16.42
CA GLU A 48 -3.02 -19.00 17.11
C GLU A 48 -1.84 -19.86 17.58
N ALA A 49 -1.89 -20.29 18.84
CA ALA A 49 -0.91 -21.25 19.35
C ALA A 49 -1.25 -22.65 18.84
N LYS A 50 -0.39 -23.20 17.99
CA LYS A 50 -0.53 -24.57 17.48
C LYS A 50 0.10 -25.57 18.45
N SER A 51 1.19 -25.20 19.12
CA SER A 51 1.84 -25.95 20.19
C SER A 51 2.60 -25.01 21.14
N SER A 52 3.37 -25.55 22.08
CA SER A 52 4.26 -24.76 22.94
C SER A 52 5.44 -24.11 22.19
N THR A 53 5.68 -24.48 20.93
CA THR A 53 6.81 -23.99 20.12
C THR A 53 6.40 -23.56 18.71
N GLU A 54 5.12 -23.65 18.35
CA GLU A 54 4.61 -23.30 17.02
C GLU A 54 3.45 -22.33 17.13
N LEU A 55 3.55 -21.24 16.37
CA LEU A 55 2.47 -20.27 16.17
C LEU A 55 2.01 -20.31 14.71
N ILE A 56 0.71 -20.21 14.50
CA ILE A 56 0.13 -19.90 13.19
C ILE A 56 -0.18 -18.41 13.19
N VAL A 57 0.39 -17.69 12.22
CA VAL A 57 0.12 -16.27 12.01
C VAL A 57 -0.60 -16.14 10.67
N SER A 58 -1.76 -15.49 10.67
CA SER A 58 -2.56 -15.23 9.48
C SER A 58 -2.98 -13.77 9.42
N TRP A 59 -3.22 -13.25 8.21
CA TRP A 59 -3.63 -11.88 7.96
C TRP A 59 -4.31 -11.78 6.60
N ASP A 60 -5.11 -10.73 6.46
CA ASP A 60 -5.65 -10.29 5.17
C ASP A 60 -4.68 -9.30 4.51
N PRO A 61 -4.67 -9.20 3.16
CA PRO A 61 -3.88 -8.19 2.48
C PRO A 61 -4.33 -6.77 2.87
N PRO A 62 -3.48 -5.75 2.67
CA PRO A 62 -3.91 -4.35 2.73
C PRO A 62 -5.09 -4.09 1.78
N ILE A 63 -5.81 -2.99 2.00
CA ILE A 63 -6.85 -2.54 1.06
C ILE A 63 -6.21 -2.30 -0.32
N LYS A 64 -6.87 -2.73 -1.40
CA LYS A 64 -6.31 -2.75 -2.76
C LYS A 64 -5.75 -1.40 -3.23
N ASP A 65 -6.41 -0.30 -2.88
CA ASP A 65 -6.00 1.06 -3.23
C ASP A 65 -4.65 1.46 -2.58
N LEU A 66 -4.22 0.73 -1.56
CA LEU A 66 -2.96 0.95 -0.85
C LEU A 66 -1.84 0.02 -1.34
N TRP A 67 -2.10 -0.85 -2.31
CA TRP A 67 -1.07 -1.79 -2.79
C TRP A 67 0.03 -1.10 -3.58
N ASN A 68 -0.29 0.03 -4.22
CA ASN A 68 0.63 0.79 -5.06
C ASN A 68 1.33 -0.04 -6.16
N GLY A 69 0.76 -1.18 -6.54
CA GLY A 69 1.39 -2.16 -7.39
C GLY A 69 0.99 -3.58 -7.02
N ASN A 70 1.85 -4.54 -7.34
CA ASN A 70 1.63 -5.94 -6.96
C ASN A 70 2.28 -6.25 -5.61
N ILE A 71 1.56 -6.94 -4.72
CA ILE A 71 2.15 -7.43 -3.47
C ILE A 71 3.11 -8.58 -3.79
N LEU A 72 4.40 -8.36 -3.56
CA LEU A 72 5.45 -9.34 -3.81
C LEU A 72 5.66 -10.32 -2.64
N GLY A 73 5.28 -9.93 -1.42
CA GLY A 73 5.44 -10.75 -0.23
C GLY A 73 5.26 -9.97 1.07
N TYR A 74 5.46 -10.66 2.19
CA TYR A 74 5.35 -10.11 3.54
C TYR A 74 6.60 -10.42 4.35
N TYR A 75 6.99 -9.49 5.22
CA TYR A 75 8.02 -9.72 6.23
C TYR A 75 7.36 -10.07 7.56
N VAL A 76 7.74 -11.21 8.14
CA VAL A 76 7.23 -11.67 9.44
C VAL A 76 8.39 -11.68 10.44
N GLY A 77 8.24 -10.92 11.52
CA GLY A 77 9.20 -10.87 12.63
C GLY A 77 8.52 -11.18 13.95
N PHE A 78 9.25 -11.80 14.87
CA PHE A 78 8.80 -12.05 16.24
C PHE A 78 9.93 -11.71 17.22
N GLN A 79 9.56 -11.38 18.46
CA GLN A 79 10.49 -11.13 19.54
C GLN A 79 9.91 -11.69 20.84
N GLU A 80 10.73 -12.39 21.62
CA GLU A 80 10.34 -12.84 22.97
C GLU A 80 10.25 -11.64 23.91
N LEU A 81 9.15 -11.56 24.65
CA LEU A 81 9.00 -10.55 25.69
C LEU A 81 9.88 -10.94 26.88
N ASN A 82 11.01 -10.25 27.04
CA ASN A 82 11.83 -10.38 28.24
C ASN A 82 11.05 -9.80 29.44
N ASN A 83 10.59 -10.64 30.35
CA ASN A 83 9.87 -10.28 31.57
C ASN A 83 10.74 -9.57 32.63
N ASN A 84 11.49 -8.54 32.24
CA ASN A 84 12.16 -7.61 33.16
C ASN A 84 11.52 -6.22 33.16
N SER A 85 10.28 -6.09 32.67
CA SER A 85 9.42 -4.91 32.89
C SER A 85 8.41 -5.24 33.99
N SER A 86 8.85 -5.07 35.23
CA SER A 86 7.95 -5.02 36.37
C SER A 86 6.88 -3.94 36.15
N MET A 87 5.61 -4.37 36.25
CA MET A 87 4.42 -3.59 36.58
C MET A 87 4.48 -2.08 36.26
N LEU A 88 3.99 -1.67 35.09
CA LEU A 88 3.52 -0.29 34.90
C LEU A 88 1.99 -0.28 34.70
N SER A 89 1.37 0.12 35.82
CA SER A 89 0.00 0.60 36.06
C SER A 89 -1.19 -0.34 35.79
N ALA A 90 -1.47 -1.21 36.75
CA ALA A 90 -2.81 -1.24 37.32
C ALA A 90 -2.77 -0.41 38.62
N ASN A 91 -3.16 0.85 38.55
CA ASN A 91 -3.47 1.67 39.73
C ASN A 91 -4.63 2.59 39.39
N GLY A 92 -5.74 2.37 40.11
CA GLY A 92 -6.73 3.37 40.53
C GLY A 92 -7.60 3.99 39.47
#